data_AF-A0A0B1RZA2-F1
#
_entry.id   AF-A0A0B1RZA2-F1
#
_cell.length_a   1.000
_cell.length_b   1.000
_cell.length_c   1.000
_cell.angle_alpha   90.00
_cell.angle_beta   90.00
_cell.angle_gamma   90.00
#
_symmetry.space_group_name_H-M   'P 1'
#
loop_
_entity.id
_entity.type
_entity.pdbx_description
1 polymer ?
#
loop_
_entity_poly.entity_id
_entity_poly.type
_entity_poly.pdbx_seq_one_letter_code
_entity_poly.pdbx_strand_id
1 'polypeptide(L)'
;MPLVYRANAMAVELKRNVKFELVLVSPEMRGLQEGLTEIWVSVHNLSEDTRFMWEKARFMNRYYGMQEMYENKQDGEEWNMPKDRDPFYEAPDSKSFLGSAIVFLQPLAYLMDSEETYPIVDFTGFFIYYLTCDPSEIPVLAGEELGELSVLLSPCNSSGKELIGDYVDNPQEIVSFSIGFSGFEVSRKASE
;
A
#
# COMPACT_ATOMS: atom_id res chain seq x y z
N MET A 1 -16.13 13.07 -3.13
CA MET A 1 -16.20 13.40 -1.68
C MET A 1 -15.88 14.89 -1.50
N PRO A 2 -16.85 15.77 -1.16
CA PRO A 2 -16.65 17.23 -1.14
C PRO A 2 -15.61 17.74 -0.13
N LEU A 3 -15.31 16.95 0.90
CA LEU A 3 -14.42 17.34 1.98
C LEU A 3 -12.95 17.46 1.54
N VAL A 4 -12.50 16.63 0.60
CA VAL A 4 -11.13 16.74 0.04
C VAL A 4 -10.94 18.07 -0.69
N TYR A 5 -11.94 18.51 -1.44
CA TYR A 5 -11.92 19.82 -2.09
C TYR A 5 -11.83 20.96 -1.06
N ARG A 6 -12.61 20.88 0.02
CA ARG A 6 -12.55 21.87 1.11
C ARG A 6 -11.22 21.86 1.85
N ALA A 7 -10.65 20.68 2.11
CA ALA A 7 -9.33 20.54 2.73
C ALA A 7 -8.24 21.23 1.90
N ASN A 8 -8.25 21.03 0.59
CA ASN A 8 -7.33 21.73 -0.32
C ASN A 8 -7.53 23.25 -0.31
N ALA A 9 -8.77 23.73 -0.31
CA ALA A 9 -9.05 25.18 -0.21
C ALA A 9 -8.52 25.77 1.10
N MET A 10 -8.77 25.10 2.24
CA MET A 10 -8.24 25.51 3.54
C MET A 10 -6.71 25.50 3.55
N ALA A 11 -6.07 24.48 2.97
CA ALA A 11 -4.62 24.39 2.87
C ALA A 11 -4.03 25.60 2.11
N VAL A 12 -4.63 25.97 0.96
CA VAL A 12 -4.21 27.15 0.19
C VAL A 12 -4.33 28.43 1.01
N GLU A 13 -5.47 28.64 1.67
CA GLU A 13 -5.70 29.85 2.47
C GLU A 13 -4.80 29.92 3.71
N LEU A 14 -4.52 28.79 4.35
CA LEU A 14 -3.63 28.66 5.51
C LEU A 14 -2.14 28.56 5.13
N LYS A 15 -1.83 28.67 3.83
CA LYS A 15 -0.47 28.58 3.26
C LYS A 15 0.25 27.29 3.68
N ARG A 16 -0.49 26.18 3.67
CA ARG A 16 0.03 24.83 3.89
C ARG A 16 0.34 24.21 2.53
N ASN A 17 1.61 23.86 2.31
CA ASN A 17 2.09 23.23 1.08
C ASN A 17 1.76 21.74 1.06
N VAL A 18 0.47 21.41 1.09
CA VAL A 18 -0.04 20.04 1.06
C VAL A 18 -1.18 19.92 0.05
N LYS A 19 -1.25 18.78 -0.63
CA LYS A 19 -2.32 18.45 -1.58
C LYS A 19 -3.00 17.15 -1.16
N PHE A 20 -4.33 17.14 -1.21
CA PHE A 20 -5.17 15.99 -0.90
C PHE A 20 -5.86 15.48 -2.17
N GLU A 21 -5.80 14.17 -2.41
CA GLU A 21 -6.42 13.52 -3.58
C GLU A 21 -7.17 12.25 -3.16
N LEU A 22 -8.30 11.96 -3.80
CA LEU A 22 -9.05 10.73 -3.53
C LEU A 22 -8.40 9.57 -4.28
N VAL A 23 -8.27 8.43 -3.60
CA VAL A 23 -7.75 7.20 -4.17
C VAL A 23 -8.71 6.05 -3.86
N LEU A 24 -8.92 5.18 -4.85
CA LEU A 24 -9.65 3.93 -4.68
C LEU A 24 -8.65 2.82 -4.39
N VAL A 25 -8.84 2.12 -3.27
CA VAL A 25 -7.93 1.08 -2.81
C VAL A 25 -8.70 -0.23 -2.75
N SER A 26 -8.32 -1.20 -3.57
CA SER A 26 -8.97 -2.51 -3.61
C SER A 26 -8.64 -3.36 -2.37
N PRO A 27 -9.32 -4.48 -2.14
CA PRO A 27 -8.91 -5.47 -1.15
C PRO A 27 -7.48 -6.00 -1.38
N GLU A 28 -7.12 -6.32 -2.61
CA GLU A 28 -5.83 -6.95 -2.95
C GLU A 28 -4.65 -6.01 -2.66
N MET A 29 -4.77 -4.71 -2.97
CA MET A 29 -3.76 -3.70 -2.58
C MET A 29 -3.58 -3.59 -1.07
N ARG A 30 -4.61 -3.93 -0.29
CA ARG A 30 -4.55 -3.97 1.18
C ARG A 30 -4.07 -5.32 1.71
N GLY A 31 -3.69 -6.24 0.84
CA GLY A 31 -3.30 -7.61 1.20
C GLY A 31 -4.48 -8.50 1.58
N LEU A 32 -5.69 -8.19 1.12
CA LEU A 32 -6.91 -8.96 1.38
C LEU A 32 -7.32 -9.74 0.13
N GLN A 33 -7.74 -10.99 0.30
CA GLN A 33 -8.27 -11.82 -0.79
C GLN A 33 -9.69 -11.43 -1.21
N GLU A 34 -10.47 -10.87 -0.29
CA GLU A 34 -11.87 -10.49 -0.52
C GLU A 34 -12.18 -9.16 0.18
N GLY A 35 -13.20 -8.46 -0.30
CA GLY A 35 -13.70 -7.23 0.31
C GLY A 35 -14.25 -6.24 -0.71
N LEU A 36 -14.67 -5.07 -0.24
CA LEU A 36 -15.08 -3.96 -1.11
C LEU A 36 -13.91 -2.99 -1.31
N THR A 37 -13.81 -2.40 -2.50
CA THR A 37 -12.92 -1.25 -2.74
C THR A 37 -13.26 -0.11 -1.79
N GLU A 38 -12.25 0.42 -1.12
CA GLU A 38 -12.38 1.51 -0.16
C GLU A 38 -11.88 2.83 -0.75
N ILE A 39 -12.37 3.94 -0.17
CA ILE A 39 -11.93 5.28 -0.53
C ILE A 39 -10.92 5.74 0.52
N TRP A 40 -9.70 6.02 0.08
CA TRP A 40 -8.63 6.60 0.89
C TRP A 40 -8.28 8.00 0.36
N VAL A 41 -7.42 8.71 1.07
CA VAL A 41 -6.92 10.04 0.69
C VAL A 41 -5.40 10.01 0.61
N SER A 42 -4.86 10.32 -0.56
CA SER A 42 -3.43 10.60 -0.74
C SER A 42 -3.14 12.01 -0.24
N VAL A 43 -2.09 12.14 0.56
CA VAL A 43 -1.63 13.39 1.17
C VAL A 43 -0.20 13.62 0.69
N HIS A 44 -0.02 14.61 -0.18
CA HIS A 44 1.29 14.98 -0.73
C HIS A 44 1.78 16.26 -0.07
N ASN A 45 2.82 16.16 0.75
CA ASN A 45 3.54 17.32 1.25
C ASN A 45 4.48 17.81 0.15
N LEU A 46 4.18 18.98 -0.42
CA LEU A 46 4.90 19.55 -1.57
C LEU A 46 6.27 20.13 -1.17
N SER A 47 6.49 20.42 0.12
CA SER A 47 7.76 20.98 0.60
C SER A 47 8.82 19.89 0.83
N GLU A 48 8.40 18.73 1.34
CA GLU A 48 9.28 17.61 1.69
C GLU A 48 9.24 16.48 0.66
N ASP A 49 8.36 16.60 -0.34
CA ASP A 49 8.05 15.59 -1.37
C ASP A 49 7.69 14.21 -0.80
N THR A 50 7.03 14.20 0.36
CA THR A 50 6.57 12.96 1.02
C THR A 50 5.09 12.73 0.73
N ARG A 51 4.72 11.47 0.49
CA ARG A 51 3.33 11.05 0.27
C ARG A 51 2.87 10.08 1.35
N PHE A 52 1.65 10.30 1.83
CA PHE A 52 0.99 9.43 2.81
C PHE A 52 -0.38 9.00 2.33
N MET A 53 -0.79 7.83 2.79
CA MET A 53 -2.13 7.32 2.55
C MET A 53 -2.93 7.32 3.85
N TRP A 54 -4.04 8.05 3.85
CA TRP A 54 -4.94 8.11 4.98
C TRP A 54 -6.24 7.40 4.66
N GLU A 55 -6.57 6.42 5.49
CA GLU A 55 -7.91 5.86 5.54
C GLU A 55 -8.94 6.97 5.81
N LYS A 56 -10.17 6.74 5.37
CA LYS A 56 -11.28 7.67 5.55
C LYS A 56 -11.40 8.17 7.00
N ALA A 57 -11.31 7.28 7.99
CA ALA A 57 -11.44 7.67 9.40
C ALA A 57 -10.32 8.62 9.85
N ARG A 58 -9.07 8.34 9.46
CA ARG A 58 -7.91 9.20 9.76
C ARG A 58 -8.06 10.56 9.10
N PHE A 59 -8.42 10.60 7.81
CA PHE A 59 -8.68 11.85 7.11
C PHE A 59 -9.79 12.66 7.78
N MET A 60 -10.90 12.04 8.16
CA MET A 60 -12.01 12.74 8.83
C MET A 60 -11.57 13.38 10.14
N ASN A 61 -10.81 12.65 10.98
CA ASN A 61 -10.31 13.20 12.24
C ASN A 61 -9.39 14.41 12.02
N ARG A 62 -8.48 14.34 11.04
CA ARG A 62 -7.61 15.47 10.68
C ARG A 62 -8.40 16.62 10.07
N TYR A 63 -9.39 16.34 9.23
CA TYR A 63 -10.25 17.34 8.59
C TYR A 63 -10.97 18.22 9.62
N TYR A 64 -11.47 17.64 10.72
CA TYR A 64 -12.09 18.45 11.78
C TYR A 64 -11.09 19.42 12.43
N GLY A 65 -9.84 18.99 12.65
CA GLY A 65 -8.79 19.89 13.11
C GLY A 65 -8.41 20.96 12.08
N MET A 66 -8.41 20.63 10.78
CA MET A 66 -8.18 21.61 9.71
C MET A 66 -9.27 22.69 9.70
N GLN A 67 -10.52 22.27 9.91
CA GLN A 67 -11.67 23.16 9.95
C GLN A 67 -11.60 24.09 11.18
N GLU A 68 -11.32 23.56 12.37
CA GLU A 68 -11.13 24.35 13.59
C GLU A 68 -9.99 25.36 13.42
N MET A 69 -8.84 24.93 12.87
CA MET A 69 -7.72 25.83 12.58
C MET A 69 -8.11 26.96 11.61
N TYR A 70 -8.93 26.64 10.59
CA TYR A 70 -9.39 27.62 9.62
C TYR A 70 -10.38 28.63 10.22
N GLU A 71 -11.31 28.16 11.06
CA GLU A 71 -12.28 29.00 11.79
C GLU A 71 -11.55 29.97 12.73
N ASN A 72 -10.60 29.49 13.54
CA ASN A 72 -9.79 30.33 14.42
C ASN A 72 -9.06 31.45 13.65
N LYS A 73 -8.56 31.15 12.43
CA LYS A 73 -7.95 32.19 11.58
C LYS A 73 -8.95 33.24 11.13
N GLN A 74 -10.17 32.84 10.76
CA GLN A 74 -11.23 33.77 10.33
C GLN A 74 -11.67 34.70 11.47
N ASP A 75 -11.71 34.17 12.69
CA ASP A 75 -12.09 34.92 13.89
C ASP A 75 -10.94 35.78 14.46
N GLY A 76 -9.74 35.69 13.86
CA GLY A 76 -8.56 36.45 14.26
C GLY A 76 -7.88 35.91 15.52
N GLU A 77 -8.18 34.67 15.90
CA GLU A 77 -7.58 33.96 17.03
C GLU A 77 -6.21 33.35 16.68
N GLU A 78 -5.50 32.87 17.70
CA GLU A 78 -4.26 32.12 17.49
C GLU A 78 -4.58 30.74 16.88
N TRP A 79 -4.34 30.62 15.58
CA TRP A 79 -4.63 29.40 14.81
C TRP A 79 -3.38 28.58 14.47
N ASN A 80 -2.21 29.22 14.42
CA ASN A 80 -0.99 28.59 13.91
C ASN A 80 -0.38 27.69 14.98
N MET A 81 -0.56 26.39 14.83
CA MET A 81 -0.08 25.39 15.78
C MET A 81 1.36 24.94 15.47
N PRO A 82 2.12 24.45 16.47
CA PRO A 82 3.39 23.79 16.21
C PRO A 82 3.18 22.53 15.35
N LYS A 83 4.24 22.11 14.65
CA LYS A 83 4.21 21.09 13.58
C LYS A 83 3.57 19.77 14.01
N ASP A 84 3.79 19.34 15.24
CA ASP A 84 3.27 18.11 15.86
C ASP A 84 1.76 18.13 16.10
N ARG A 85 1.16 19.32 16.21
CA ARG A 85 -0.29 19.53 16.37
C ARG A 85 -0.97 20.04 15.11
N ASP A 86 -0.21 20.25 14.03
CA ASP A 86 -0.74 20.73 12.77
C ASP A 86 -1.53 19.61 12.04
N PRO A 87 -2.85 19.77 11.81
CA PRO A 87 -3.67 18.73 11.21
C PRO A 87 -3.33 18.47 9.74
N PHE A 88 -2.62 19.38 9.08
CA PHE A 88 -2.14 19.23 7.70
C PHE A 88 -0.80 18.48 7.60
N TYR A 89 -0.10 18.27 8.72
CA TYR A 89 1.23 17.68 8.73
C TYR A 89 1.21 16.19 9.09
N GLU A 90 2.13 15.45 8.48
CA GLU A 90 2.46 14.08 8.83
C GLU A 90 3.98 13.96 8.85
N ALA A 91 4.53 13.31 9.86
CA ALA A 91 5.97 13.20 10.00
C ALA A 91 6.54 12.19 8.97
N PRO A 92 7.71 12.46 8.34
CA PRO A 92 8.33 11.54 7.38
C PRO A 92 8.60 10.12 7.91
N ASP A 93 8.80 9.98 9.22
CA ASP A 93 9.01 8.73 9.92
C ASP A 93 7.69 8.04 10.35
N SER A 94 6.54 8.68 10.11
CA SER A 94 5.24 8.06 10.31
C SER A 94 5.10 6.85 9.40
N LYS A 95 4.57 5.75 9.96
CA LYS A 95 4.26 4.54 9.20
C LYS A 95 3.26 4.89 8.09
N SER A 96 3.66 4.64 6.85
CA SER A 96 2.82 4.77 5.66
C SER A 96 2.88 3.49 4.84
N PHE A 97 1.76 3.12 4.24
CA PHE A 97 1.74 2.13 3.18
C PHE A 97 2.39 2.75 1.94
N LEU A 98 3.50 2.16 1.48
CA LEU A 98 4.22 2.63 0.29
C LEU A 98 3.74 1.91 -0.96
N GLY A 99 3.59 0.59 -0.87
CA GLY A 99 3.20 -0.25 -1.99
C GLY A 99 3.04 -1.70 -1.57
N SER A 100 2.69 -2.53 -2.55
CA SER A 100 2.52 -3.98 -2.36
C SER A 100 3.14 -4.75 -3.52
N ALA A 101 3.48 -6.00 -3.26
CA ALA A 101 3.87 -6.97 -4.28
C ALA A 101 2.97 -8.21 -4.12
N ILE A 102 2.52 -8.77 -5.24
CA ILE A 102 1.74 -10.02 -5.25
C ILE A 102 2.70 -11.16 -5.58
N VAL A 103 2.89 -12.06 -4.62
CA VAL A 103 3.77 -13.22 -4.73
C VAL A 103 2.93 -14.46 -5.01
N PHE A 104 3.28 -15.21 -6.05
CA PHE A 104 2.56 -16.42 -6.42
C PHE A 104 3.21 -17.64 -5.78
N LEU A 105 2.48 -18.29 -4.88
CA LEU A 105 2.96 -19.46 -4.13
C LEU A 105 2.77 -20.80 -4.88
N GLN A 106 2.42 -20.76 -6.17
CA GLN A 106 2.16 -21.97 -6.96
C GLN A 106 3.33 -22.99 -6.97
N PRO A 107 4.62 -22.59 -7.03
CA PRO A 107 5.73 -23.55 -6.97
C PRO A 107 5.70 -24.46 -5.73
N LEU A 108 5.25 -23.95 -4.59
CA LEU A 108 5.16 -24.71 -3.34
C LEU A 108 4.15 -25.86 -3.43
N ALA A 109 3.12 -25.75 -4.29
CA ALA A 109 2.15 -26.80 -4.52
C ALA A 109 2.75 -28.04 -5.20
N TYR A 110 3.94 -27.91 -5.77
CA TYR A 110 4.71 -28.98 -6.42
C TYR A 110 5.99 -29.33 -5.63
N LEU A 111 6.14 -28.79 -4.42
CA LEU A 111 7.38 -28.88 -3.61
C LEU A 111 8.61 -28.39 -4.38
N MET A 112 8.44 -27.39 -5.25
CA MET A 112 9.51 -26.78 -6.02
C MET A 112 10.05 -25.52 -5.33
N ASP A 113 11.38 -25.38 -5.34
CA ASP A 113 12.04 -24.12 -5.02
C ASP A 113 11.75 -23.10 -6.14
N SER A 114 11.54 -21.84 -5.76
CA SER A 114 11.45 -20.72 -6.71
C SER A 114 12.21 -19.51 -6.17
N GLU A 115 12.95 -18.85 -7.05
CA GLU A 115 13.62 -17.58 -6.79
C GLU A 115 13.14 -16.58 -7.84
N GLU A 116 12.29 -15.64 -7.40
CA GLU A 116 11.64 -14.67 -8.28
C GLU A 116 11.71 -13.26 -7.70
N THR A 117 11.75 -12.27 -8.58
CA THR A 117 11.72 -10.85 -8.23
C THR A 117 10.36 -10.26 -8.61
N TYR A 118 9.68 -9.65 -7.64
CA TYR A 118 8.36 -9.07 -7.81
C TYR A 118 8.43 -7.54 -7.69
N PRO A 119 7.79 -6.78 -8.59
CA PRO A 119 7.75 -5.33 -8.45
C PRO A 119 6.92 -4.93 -7.23
N ILE A 120 7.46 -4.03 -6.42
CA ILE A 120 6.71 -3.29 -5.41
C ILE A 120 6.10 -2.09 -6.13
N VAL A 121 4.79 -2.12 -6.30
CA VAL A 121 4.06 -1.04 -6.98
C VAL A 121 3.36 -0.16 -5.97
N ASP A 122 3.36 1.14 -6.25
CA ASP A 122 2.65 2.12 -5.45
C ASP A 122 1.12 2.03 -5.62
N PHE A 123 0.42 2.80 -4.81
CA PHE A 123 -1.05 2.89 -4.82
C PHE A 123 -1.59 3.77 -5.95
N THR A 124 -0.76 4.43 -6.76
CA THR A 124 -1.25 5.04 -8.02
C THR A 124 -1.62 3.98 -9.06
N GLY A 125 -1.22 2.73 -8.77
CA GLY A 125 -1.84 1.48 -9.16
C GLY A 125 -3.28 1.60 -9.65
N PHE A 126 -3.51 1.85 -10.93
CA PHE A 126 -4.82 1.65 -11.51
C PHE A 126 -4.96 0.15 -11.76
N PHE A 127 -6.00 -0.49 -11.21
CA PHE A 127 -6.37 -1.81 -11.71
C PHE A 127 -6.83 -1.66 -13.16
N ILE A 128 -6.01 -2.08 -14.12
CA ILE A 128 -6.47 -2.29 -15.48
C ILE A 128 -7.23 -3.62 -15.50
N TYR A 129 -8.38 -3.68 -14.82
CA TYR A 129 -9.34 -4.77 -14.98
C TYR A 129 -10.20 -4.59 -16.25
N TYR A 130 -10.01 -3.51 -17.01
CA TYR A 130 -10.92 -3.11 -18.09
C TYR A 130 -10.49 -3.46 -19.51
N LEU A 131 -9.39 -4.18 -19.74
CA LEU A 131 -8.94 -4.45 -21.12
C LEU A 131 -8.82 -5.92 -21.53
N THR A 132 -8.86 -6.88 -20.61
CA THR A 132 -8.89 -8.30 -21.00
C THR A 132 -9.97 -9.05 -20.23
N CYS A 133 -10.96 -9.56 -20.97
CA CYS A 133 -12.06 -10.39 -20.48
C CYS A 133 -11.61 -11.84 -20.20
N ASP A 134 -10.32 -12.08 -19.93
CA ASP A 134 -9.80 -13.41 -19.71
C ASP A 134 -9.48 -13.63 -18.22
N PRO A 135 -10.27 -14.43 -17.49
CA PRO A 135 -10.00 -14.78 -16.10
C PRO A 135 -8.74 -15.64 -15.90
N SER A 136 -8.06 -16.06 -16.97
CA SER A 136 -6.74 -16.71 -16.93
C SER A 136 -5.56 -15.73 -16.95
N GLU A 137 -5.79 -14.44 -17.23
CA GLU A 137 -4.74 -13.43 -17.21
C GLU A 137 -4.53 -12.87 -15.79
N ILE A 138 -3.26 -12.79 -15.40
CA ILE A 138 -2.84 -12.30 -14.09
C ILE A 138 -3.20 -10.82 -13.97
N PRO A 139 -3.91 -10.38 -12.91
CA PRO A 139 -4.18 -8.97 -12.70
C PRO A 139 -2.86 -8.22 -12.53
N VAL A 140 -2.56 -7.35 -13.49
CA VAL A 140 -1.39 -6.47 -13.41
C VAL A 140 -1.79 -5.23 -12.62
N LEU A 141 -1.15 -5.04 -11.46
CA LEU A 141 -1.20 -3.77 -10.75
C LEU A 141 -0.42 -2.74 -11.59
N ALA A 142 -1.11 -1.79 -12.21
CA ALA A 142 -0.47 -0.74 -13.00
C ALA A 142 -0.21 0.50 -12.13
N GLY A 143 0.84 0.48 -11.32
CA GLY A 143 1.32 1.61 -10.51
C GLY A 143 2.77 1.97 -10.83
N GLU A 144 3.29 3.03 -10.22
CA GLU A 144 4.72 3.32 -10.32
C GLU A 144 5.50 2.26 -9.55
N GLU A 145 6.54 1.70 -10.18
CA GLU A 145 7.42 0.72 -9.54
C GLU A 145 8.34 1.45 -8.54
N LEU A 146 8.12 1.21 -7.26
CA LEU A 146 8.90 1.80 -6.17
C LEU A 146 10.18 1.01 -5.85
N GLY A 147 10.21 -0.26 -6.24
CA GLY A 147 11.28 -1.18 -5.91
C GLY A 147 10.96 -2.61 -6.29
N GLU A 148 11.80 -3.53 -5.83
CA GLU A 148 11.76 -4.94 -6.18
C GLU A 148 11.85 -5.79 -4.91
N LEU A 149 10.96 -6.78 -4.79
CA LEU A 149 10.96 -7.75 -3.70
C LEU A 149 11.54 -9.06 -4.24
N SER A 150 12.70 -9.49 -3.72
CA SER A 150 13.29 -10.79 -4.08
C SER A 150 12.77 -11.86 -3.14
N VAL A 151 12.08 -12.86 -3.68
CA VAL A 151 11.46 -13.92 -2.89
C VAL A 151 12.11 -15.25 -3.24
N LEU A 152 12.68 -15.87 -2.23
CA LEU A 152 13.09 -17.27 -2.28
C LEU A 152 12.02 -18.11 -1.58
N LEU A 153 11.32 -18.91 -2.35
CA LEU A 153 10.33 -19.86 -1.86
C LEU A 153 10.96 -21.24 -1.81
N SER A 154 11.29 -21.71 -0.60
CA SER A 154 11.72 -23.10 -0.38
C SER A 154 10.72 -23.86 0.48
N PRO A 155 10.13 -24.97 0.00
CA PRO A 155 9.21 -25.79 0.77
C PRO A 155 9.89 -26.36 2.02
N CYS A 156 9.23 -26.27 3.17
CA CYS A 156 9.76 -26.82 4.42
C CYS A 156 8.68 -27.55 5.23
N ASN A 157 9.09 -28.44 6.11
CA ASN A 157 8.16 -29.12 7.03
C ASN A 157 7.79 -28.22 8.22
N SER A 158 6.90 -28.71 9.09
CA SER A 158 6.47 -28.00 10.30
C SER A 158 7.59 -27.64 11.29
N SER A 159 8.77 -28.24 11.16
CA SER A 159 9.96 -27.90 11.96
C SER A 159 10.88 -26.88 11.28
N GLY A 160 10.50 -26.38 10.09
CA GLY A 160 11.30 -25.46 9.29
C GLY A 160 12.45 -26.11 8.52
N LYS A 161 12.50 -27.44 8.44
CA LYS A 161 13.51 -28.14 7.65
C LYS A 161 13.04 -28.22 6.18
N GLU A 162 13.90 -27.77 5.27
CA GLU A 162 13.67 -27.80 3.83
C GLU A 162 13.41 -29.23 3.31
N LEU A 163 12.47 -29.34 2.38
CA LEU A 163 12.03 -30.59 1.72
C LEU A 163 12.69 -30.72 0.34
N ILE A 164 14.03 -30.77 0.33
CA ILE A 164 14.82 -30.78 -0.89
C ILE A 164 14.64 -32.10 -1.64
N GLY A 165 14.20 -32.03 -2.90
CA GLY A 165 14.13 -33.19 -3.81
C GLY A 165 12.85 -34.02 -3.72
N ASP A 166 11.88 -33.63 -2.90
CA ASP A 166 10.61 -34.33 -2.68
C ASP A 166 9.49 -33.84 -3.63
N TYR A 167 9.81 -33.55 -4.89
CA TYR A 167 8.86 -32.98 -5.86
C TYR A 167 7.64 -33.89 -6.10
N VAL A 168 6.47 -33.29 -6.37
CA VAL A 168 5.24 -34.01 -6.72
C VAL A 168 4.69 -33.54 -8.06
N ASP A 169 4.19 -34.46 -8.87
CA ASP A 169 3.57 -34.14 -10.17
C ASP A 169 2.11 -33.67 -10.01
N ASN A 170 1.44 -34.07 -8.92
CA ASN A 170 0.06 -33.71 -8.63
C ASN A 170 -0.06 -33.05 -7.24
N PRO A 171 -0.42 -31.76 -7.15
CA PRO A 171 -0.58 -31.05 -5.88
C PRO A 171 -1.58 -31.69 -4.90
N GLN A 172 -2.53 -32.49 -5.39
CA GLN A 172 -3.49 -33.18 -4.53
C GLN A 172 -2.83 -34.19 -3.58
N GLU A 173 -1.63 -34.66 -3.91
CA GLU A 173 -0.88 -35.62 -3.10
C GLU A 173 -0.41 -35.01 -1.77
N ILE A 174 -0.27 -33.69 -1.70
CA ILE A 174 0.30 -32.98 -0.55
C ILE A 174 -0.71 -32.21 0.30
N VAL A 175 -2.00 -32.21 -0.07
CA VAL A 175 -3.07 -31.44 0.61
C VAL A 175 -3.25 -31.82 2.08
N SER A 176 -2.88 -33.04 2.46
CA SER A 176 -2.94 -33.53 3.85
C SER A 176 -1.68 -33.24 4.67
N PHE A 177 -0.63 -32.69 4.06
CA PHE A 177 0.64 -32.41 4.71
C PHE A 177 0.73 -30.95 5.15
N SER A 178 1.29 -30.71 6.34
CA SER A 178 1.64 -29.36 6.79
C SER A 178 2.98 -28.96 6.20
N ILE A 179 2.91 -28.24 5.08
CA ILE A 179 4.06 -27.69 4.36
C ILE A 179 4.09 -26.18 4.60
N GLY A 180 5.25 -25.66 5.00
CA GLY A 180 5.56 -24.24 5.11
C GLY A 180 6.52 -23.80 4.00
N PHE A 181 7.00 -22.56 4.11
CA PHE A 181 8.05 -22.03 3.25
C PHE A 181 9.04 -21.20 4.06
N SER A 182 10.30 -21.12 3.62
CA SER A 182 11.33 -20.28 4.23
C SER A 182 11.97 -19.34 3.21
N GLY A 183 11.95 -18.03 3.51
CA GLY A 183 12.74 -17.00 2.82
C GLY A 183 11.92 -15.86 2.22
N PHE A 184 12.31 -14.61 2.50
CA PHE A 184 11.99 -13.44 1.67
C PHE A 184 13.07 -12.38 1.92
N GLU A 185 13.58 -11.76 0.85
CA GLU A 185 14.57 -10.68 0.92
C GLU A 185 14.01 -9.43 0.24
N VAL A 186 13.78 -8.39 1.02
CA VAL A 186 13.32 -7.09 0.48
C VAL A 186 14.56 -6.29 0.08
N SER A 187 14.71 -6.00 -1.21
CA SER A 187 15.72 -5.09 -1.73
C SER A 187 15.07 -3.79 -2.21
N ARG A 188 15.84 -2.70 -2.29
CA ARG A 188 15.36 -1.42 -2.85
C ARG A 188 16.04 -1.25 -4.20
N LYS A 189 15.28 -0.92 -5.24
CA LYS A 189 15.85 -0.56 -6.54
C LYS A 189 16.74 0.67 -6.37
N ALA A 190 18.00 0.57 -6.80
CA ALA A 190 18.90 1.71 -6.78
C ALA A 190 18.37 2.76 -7.76
N SER A 191 18.32 4.02 -7.33
CA SER A 191 18.02 5.14 -8.21
C SER A 191 19.15 5.28 -9.24
N GLU A 192 18.82 5.16 -10.53
CA GLU A 192 19.72 5.54 -11.65
C GLU A 192 19.90 7.06 -11.74
#